data_AF-A0A6H1Q0W4-F1
#
_entry.id   AF-A0A6H1Q0W4-F1
#
_cell.length_a   1.000
_cell.length_b   1.000
_cell.length_c   1.000
_cell.angle_alpha   90.00
_cell.angle_beta   90.00
_cell.angle_gamma   90.00
#
_symmetry.space_group_name_H-M   'P 1'
#
loop_
_entity.id
_entity.type
_entity.pdbx_description
1 polymer ?
#
loop_
_entity_poly.entity_id
_entity_poly.type
_entity_poly.pdbx_seq_one_letter_code
_entity_poly.pdbx_strand_id
1 'polypeptide(L)'
;MFELDWLKARPDQPKQNRTLTVEAAIQIAPRSYDWERRISFQLTLLELPQFTAILLGKLPAGQVWHAQNHGRARDKFFRAKEQFDSIFLKLEQAGTVWPIRVGQEHRYQILTLAIKALSYNDDQLDKSTILQLCAVSLPRTAGS
;
A
#
# COMPACT_ATOMS: atom_id res chain seq x y z
N MET A 1 8.64 -11.83 1.22
CA MET A 1 7.83 -11.55 2.41
C MET A 1 7.73 -10.04 2.52
N PHE A 2 6.57 -9.49 2.90
CA PHE A 2 6.42 -8.05 3.15
C PHE A 2 5.98 -7.84 4.60
N GLU A 3 6.51 -6.81 5.23
CA GLU A 3 6.15 -6.40 6.59
C GLU A 3 5.42 -5.05 6.51
N LEU A 4 4.34 -4.93 7.30
CA LEU A 4 3.55 -3.72 7.43
C LEU A 4 3.79 -3.16 8.82
N ASP A 5 4.63 -2.13 8.92
CA ASP A 5 4.96 -1.49 10.19
C ASP A 5 3.92 -0.42 10.54
N TRP A 6 3.53 -0.36 11.82
CA TRP A 6 2.70 0.70 12.39
C TRP A 6 3.50 1.35 13.53
N LEU A 7 3.87 2.64 13.39
CA LEU A 7 4.03 3.67 14.44
C LEU A 7 5.15 4.70 14.16
N LYS A 8 4.88 5.96 14.54
CA LYS A 8 5.77 6.79 15.39
C LYS A 8 5.05 8.02 15.96
N ALA A 9 3.94 7.83 16.68
CA ALA A 9 3.36 8.93 17.44
C ALA A 9 4.22 9.21 18.70
N ARG A 10 4.78 10.42 18.81
CA ARG A 10 5.39 10.91 20.05
C ARG A 10 4.30 11.46 20.99
N PRO A 11 4.44 11.31 22.31
CA PRO A 11 3.40 11.66 23.31
C PRO A 11 3.03 13.16 23.35
N ASP A 12 3.81 14.02 22.71
CA ASP A 12 3.75 15.48 22.69
C ASP A 12 3.39 16.07 21.31
N GLN A 13 2.98 15.25 20.34
CA GLN A 13 2.59 15.72 19.00
C GLN A 13 1.08 15.71 18.75
N PRO A 14 0.53 16.70 18.01
CA PRO A 14 -0.85 16.65 17.54
C PRO A 14 -1.09 15.34 16.79
N LYS A 15 -2.34 14.83 16.85
CA LYS A 15 -2.79 13.56 16.26
C LYS A 15 -2.09 13.29 14.93
N GLN A 16 -1.05 12.46 14.95
CA GLN A 16 -0.26 12.19 13.76
C GLN A 16 -1.06 11.22 12.88
N ASN A 17 -1.38 11.65 11.66
CA ASN A 17 -2.08 10.79 10.72
C ASN A 17 -1.27 9.52 10.45
N ARG A 18 -1.95 8.38 10.53
CA ARG A 18 -1.42 7.05 10.28
C ARG A 18 -1.50 6.70 8.81
N THR A 19 -0.53 5.92 8.39
CA THR A 19 -0.50 5.32 7.05
C THR A 19 0.18 3.96 7.13
N LEU A 20 0.27 3.26 5.99
CA LEU A 20 0.95 1.99 5.88
C LEU A 20 2.30 2.13 5.21
N THR A 21 3.27 1.40 5.73
CA THR A 21 4.58 1.21 5.12
C THR A 21 4.69 -0.21 4.60
N VAL A 22 4.98 -0.36 3.31
CA VAL A 22 5.25 -1.65 2.68
C VAL A 22 6.76 -1.84 2.63
N GLU A 23 7.25 -2.89 3.28
CA GLU A 23 8.65 -3.28 3.22
C GLU A 23 8.83 -4.55 2.39
N ALA A 24 9.90 -4.61 1.58
CA ALA A 24 10.19 -5.77 0.75
C ALA A 24 11.68 -6.07 0.69
N ALA A 25 12.02 -7.35 0.71
CA ALA A 25 13.39 -7.84 0.71
C ALA A 25 13.60 -8.88 -0.40
N ILE A 26 14.81 -8.90 -0.97
CA ILE A 26 15.18 -9.90 -1.98
C ILE A 26 15.41 -11.24 -1.28
N GLN A 27 14.98 -12.32 -1.92
CA GLN A 27 15.23 -13.67 -1.44
C GLN A 27 16.70 -14.04 -1.64
N ILE A 28 17.37 -14.48 -0.57
CA ILE A 28 18.78 -14.92 -0.60
C ILE A 28 18.93 -16.44 -0.51
N ALA A 29 17.92 -17.14 0.02
CA ALA A 29 17.83 -18.61 0.06
C ALA A 29 16.35 -19.03 0.15
N PRO A 30 15.99 -20.32 -0.01
CA PRO A 30 14.62 -20.79 0.18
C PRO A 30 14.03 -20.31 1.51
N ARG A 31 13.00 -19.45 1.45
CA ARG A 31 12.33 -18.81 2.61
C ARG A 31 13.22 -17.90 3.48
N SER A 32 14.36 -17.44 2.96
CA SER A 32 15.24 -16.48 3.63
C SER A 32 15.39 -15.21 2.79
N TYR A 33 15.31 -14.05 3.44
CA TYR A 33 15.27 -12.74 2.77
C TYR A 33 16.28 -11.78 3.40
N ASP A 34 16.92 -10.96 2.57
CA ASP A 34 17.84 -9.91 3.02
C ASP A 34 17.07 -8.67 3.49
N TRP A 35 16.67 -8.68 4.76
CA TRP A 35 15.94 -7.58 5.39
C TRP A 35 16.81 -6.38 5.73
N GLU A 36 18.14 -6.54 5.76
CA GLU A 36 19.07 -5.42 5.95
C GLU A 36 19.07 -4.51 4.72
N ARG A 37 18.93 -5.09 3.52
CA ARG A 37 18.84 -4.36 2.25
C ARG A 37 17.41 -4.22 1.73
N ARG A 38 16.42 -4.20 2.63
CA ARG A 38 15.01 -4.04 2.25
C ARG A 38 14.74 -2.65 1.65
N ILE A 39 13.76 -2.60 0.76
CA ILE A 39 13.10 -1.35 0.38
C ILE A 39 11.93 -1.10 1.32
N SER A 40 11.73 0.16 1.70
CA SER A 40 10.59 0.62 2.50
C SER A 40 9.88 1.73 1.75
N PHE A 41 8.57 1.58 1.56
CA PHE A 41 7.69 2.52 0.85
C PHE A 41 6.50 2.87 1.74
N GLN A 42 6.42 4.13 2.17
CA GLN A 42 5.33 4.62 3.01
C GLN A 42 4.28 5.30 2.14
N LEU A 43 3.05 4.79 2.15
CA LEU A 43 1.93 5.43 1.44
C LEU A 43 1.67 6.83 2.00
N THR A 44 1.32 7.77 1.15
CA THR A 44 0.78 9.06 1.61
C THR A 44 -0.68 8.92 2.07
N LEU A 45 -1.22 9.98 2.68
CA LEU A 45 -2.63 10.06 3.04
C LEU A 45 -3.57 10.03 1.82
N LEU A 46 -3.09 10.44 0.65
CA LEU A 46 -3.85 10.37 -0.61
C LEU A 46 -3.81 8.96 -1.21
N GLU A 47 -2.69 8.27 -1.05
CA GLU A 47 -2.48 6.94 -1.63
C GLU A 47 -3.09 5.83 -0.78
N LEU A 48 -3.21 6.02 0.54
CA LEU A 48 -3.79 5.00 1.43
C LEU A 48 -5.25 4.64 1.08
N PRO A 49 -6.18 5.60 0.86
CA PRO A 49 -7.53 5.31 0.39
C PRO A 49 -7.55 4.59 -0.96
N GLN A 50 -6.67 5.00 -1.89
CA GLN A 50 -6.55 4.39 -3.22
C GLN A 50 -6.07 2.95 -3.12
N PHE A 51 -5.02 2.70 -2.35
CA PHE A 51 -4.50 1.35 -2.11
C PHE A 51 -5.56 0.47 -1.42
N THR A 52 -6.33 1.03 -0.50
CA THR A 52 -7.49 0.35 0.11
C THR A 52 -8.53 -0.04 -0.93
N ALA A 53 -8.83 0.83 -1.89
CA ALA A 53 -9.73 0.53 -3.02
C ALA A 53 -9.22 -0.66 -3.87
N ILE A 54 -7.90 -0.73 -4.10
CA ILE A 54 -7.27 -1.84 -4.83
C ILE A 54 -7.42 -3.14 -4.05
N LEU A 55 -7.18 -3.12 -2.73
CA LEU A 55 -7.39 -4.30 -1.87
C LEU A 55 -8.86 -4.79 -1.89
N LEU A 56 -9.81 -3.87 -2.06
CA LEU A 56 -11.25 -4.16 -2.25
C LEU A 56 -11.60 -4.64 -3.67
N GLY A 57 -10.62 -4.79 -4.57
CA GLY A 57 -10.83 -5.21 -5.95
C GLY A 57 -11.50 -4.15 -6.82
N LYS A 58 -11.33 -2.85 -6.50
CA LYS A 58 -11.93 -1.74 -7.28
C LYS A 58 -11.06 -1.25 -8.44
N LEU A 59 -9.82 -1.73 -8.54
CA LEU A 59 -8.96 -1.41 -9.68
C LEU A 59 -9.49 -2.15 -10.93
N PRO A 60 -9.87 -1.45 -12.01
CA PRO A 60 -10.38 -2.11 -13.21
C PRO A 60 -9.34 -3.06 -13.82
N ALA A 61 -9.82 -4.17 -14.38
CA ALA A 61 -8.97 -5.13 -15.07
C ALA A 61 -8.14 -4.45 -16.17
N GLY A 62 -6.85 -4.75 -16.22
CA GLY A 62 -5.92 -4.16 -17.18
C GLY A 62 -5.30 -2.83 -16.76
N GLN A 63 -5.85 -2.14 -15.77
CA GLN A 63 -5.25 -0.91 -15.24
C GLN A 63 -4.10 -1.18 -14.28
N VAL A 64 -3.19 -0.21 -14.20
CA VAL A 64 -2.09 -0.19 -13.23
C VAL A 64 -2.22 1.08 -12.43
N TRP A 65 -2.28 0.96 -11.11
CA TRP A 65 -2.19 2.10 -10.21
C TRP A 65 -0.73 2.39 -9.90
N HIS A 66 -0.39 3.68 -9.76
CA HIS A 66 0.97 4.15 -9.55
C HIS A 66 1.04 5.17 -8.41
N ALA A 67 1.90 4.91 -7.43
CA ALA A 67 2.44 5.87 -6.49
C ALA A 67 3.92 6.10 -6.82
N GLN A 68 4.33 7.35 -7.02
CA GLN A 68 5.60 7.70 -7.66
C GLN A 68 6.31 8.84 -6.94
N ASN A 69 7.61 9.02 -7.22
CA ASN A 69 8.43 10.13 -6.72
C ASN A 69 8.58 10.17 -5.19
N HIS A 70 8.61 8.98 -4.55
CA HIS A 70 8.82 8.84 -3.12
C HIS A 70 10.32 8.82 -2.75
N GLY A 71 10.62 9.08 -1.48
CA GLY A 71 11.98 9.10 -0.96
C GLY A 71 12.76 10.38 -1.29
N ARG A 72 13.93 10.56 -0.66
CA ARG A 72 14.75 11.78 -0.79
C ARG A 72 15.22 12.03 -2.23
N ALA A 73 15.55 10.97 -2.96
CA ALA A 73 15.98 11.03 -4.35
C ALA A 73 14.82 10.98 -5.36
N ARG A 74 13.56 10.90 -4.89
CA ARG A 74 12.36 10.75 -5.73
C ARG A 74 12.42 9.56 -6.71
N ASP A 75 13.12 8.52 -6.29
CA ASP A 75 13.44 7.35 -7.10
C ASP A 75 12.65 6.10 -6.67
N LYS A 76 11.76 6.22 -5.68
CA LYS A 76 10.90 5.12 -5.24
C LYS A 76 9.54 5.15 -5.92
N PHE A 77 9.13 3.99 -6.40
CA PHE A 77 7.85 3.78 -7.07
C PHE A 77 7.15 2.56 -6.49
N PHE A 78 5.83 2.64 -6.38
CA PHE A 78 4.98 1.53 -5.99
C PHE A 78 3.84 1.39 -7.00
N ARG A 79 3.70 0.20 -7.56
CA ARG A 79 2.68 -0.09 -8.58
C ARG A 79 1.85 -1.28 -8.13
N ALA A 80 0.57 -1.23 -8.44
CA ALA A 80 -0.36 -2.32 -8.17
C ALA A 80 -1.19 -2.62 -9.43
N LYS A 81 -1.35 -3.91 -9.71
CA LYS A 81 -2.14 -4.42 -10.82
C LYS A 81 -3.01 -5.57 -10.32
N GLU A 82 -4.31 -5.49 -10.58
CA GLU A 82 -5.24 -6.58 -10.28
C GLU A 82 -4.97 -7.75 -11.23
N GLN A 83 -4.94 -8.96 -10.69
CA GLN A 83 -4.92 -10.23 -11.41
C GLN A 83 -6.11 -11.07 -10.92
N PHE A 84 -6.42 -12.15 -11.64
CA PHE A 84 -7.60 -12.97 -11.38
C PHE A 84 -7.77 -13.39 -9.91
N ASP A 85 -6.70 -13.89 -9.27
CA ASP A 85 -6.71 -14.37 -7.89
C ASP A 85 -5.71 -13.66 -6.96
N SER A 86 -5.07 -12.59 -7.42
CA SER A 86 -4.04 -11.89 -6.66
C SER A 86 -3.88 -10.44 -7.09
N ILE A 87 -3.23 -9.65 -6.24
CA ILE A 87 -2.72 -8.33 -6.63
C ILE A 87 -1.23 -8.50 -6.88
N PHE A 88 -0.76 -8.08 -8.06
CA PHE A 88 0.65 -7.97 -8.31
C PHE A 88 1.11 -6.57 -7.90
N LEU A 89 2.00 -6.55 -6.91
CA LEU A 89 2.63 -5.36 -6.39
C LEU A 89 4.07 -5.29 -6.90
N LYS A 90 4.52 -4.11 -7.28
CA LYS A 90 5.90 -3.87 -7.71
C LYS A 90 6.43 -2.65 -6.98
N LEU A 91 7.43 -2.86 -6.12
CA LEU A 91 8.23 -1.77 -5.56
C LEU A 91 9.50 -1.63 -6.42
N GLU A 92 9.88 -0.40 -6.72
CA GLU A 92 11.05 -0.09 -7.53
C GLU A 92 11.83 1.06 -6.89
N GLN A 93 13.15 0.93 -6.87
CA GLN A 93 14.06 2.00 -6.48
C GLN A 93 15.36 1.91 -7.27
N ALA A 94 15.76 3.03 -7.88
CA ALA A 94 17.03 3.13 -8.63
C ALA A 94 17.27 1.96 -9.60
N GLY A 95 16.23 1.53 -10.32
CA GLY A 95 16.29 0.42 -11.28
C GLY A 95 16.20 -1.00 -10.68
N THR A 96 16.27 -1.15 -9.35
CA THR A 96 16.03 -2.43 -8.67
C THR A 96 14.54 -2.64 -8.47
N VAL A 97 14.07 -3.87 -8.67
CA VAL A 97 12.65 -4.23 -8.62
C VAL A 97 12.41 -5.33 -7.58
N TRP A 98 11.40 -5.12 -6.73
CA TRP A 98 10.87 -6.09 -5.78
C TRP A 98 9.44 -6.47 -6.19
N PRO A 99 9.26 -7.58 -6.93
CA PRO A 99 7.95 -8.08 -7.28
C PRO A 99 7.33 -8.82 -6.09
N ILE A 100 6.06 -8.54 -5.80
CA ILE A 100 5.34 -9.14 -4.69
C ILE A 100 3.97 -9.58 -5.18
N ARG A 101 3.63 -10.85 -4.96
CA ARG A 101 2.28 -11.36 -5.17
C ARG A 101 1.52 -11.32 -3.84
N VAL A 102 0.38 -10.66 -3.84
CA VAL A 102 -0.57 -10.67 -2.72
C VAL A 102 -1.76 -11.53 -3.13
N GLY A 103 -1.76 -12.80 -2.71
CA GLY A 103 -2.90 -13.70 -2.89
C GLY A 103 -4.10 -13.30 -2.03
N GLN A 104 -5.27 -13.85 -2.34
CA GLN A 104 -6.51 -13.60 -1.60
C GLN A 104 -6.38 -13.86 -0.09
N GLU A 105 -5.58 -14.86 0.28
CA GLU A 105 -5.33 -15.26 1.67
C GLU A 105 -4.70 -14.15 2.52
N HIS A 106 -3.98 -13.22 1.91
CA HIS A 106 -3.34 -12.10 2.60
C HIS A 106 -4.18 -10.81 2.58
N ARG A 107 -5.11 -10.67 1.63
CA ARG A 107 -5.83 -9.40 1.41
C ARG A 107 -6.60 -8.95 2.64
N TYR A 108 -7.27 -9.86 3.33
CA TYR A 108 -8.05 -9.54 4.54
C TYR A 108 -7.19 -8.87 5.63
N GLN A 109 -5.97 -9.38 5.83
CA GLN A 109 -5.06 -8.86 6.86
C GLN A 109 -4.57 -7.46 6.50
N ILE A 110 -4.16 -7.24 5.24
CA ILE A 110 -3.71 -5.92 4.77
C ILE A 110 -4.86 -4.92 4.81
N LEU A 111 -6.05 -5.31 4.35
CA LEU A 111 -7.24 -4.46 4.36
C LEU A 111 -7.62 -4.05 5.79
N THR A 112 -7.50 -4.96 6.75
CA THR A 112 -7.73 -4.66 8.18
C THR A 112 -6.76 -3.60 8.70
N LEU A 113 -5.48 -3.67 8.32
CA LEU A 113 -4.47 -2.67 8.69
C LEU A 113 -4.78 -1.31 8.05
N ALA A 114 -5.18 -1.30 6.79
CA ALA A 114 -5.56 -0.08 6.08
C ALA A 114 -6.78 0.60 6.73
N ILE A 115 -7.83 -0.17 7.04
CA ILE A 115 -9.02 0.34 7.74
C ILE A 115 -8.64 0.88 9.12
N LYS A 116 -7.78 0.19 9.88
CA LYS A 116 -7.32 0.68 11.19
C LYS A 116 -6.60 2.03 11.09
N ALA A 117 -5.76 2.21 10.07
CA ALA A 117 -5.07 3.49 9.84
C ALA A 117 -6.07 4.59 9.44
N LEU A 118 -6.98 4.30 8.51
CA LEU A 118 -7.99 5.26 8.06
C LEU A 118 -8.97 5.65 9.17
N SER A 119 -9.52 4.69 9.93
CA SER A 119 -10.41 4.97 11.06
C SER A 119 -9.72 5.73 12.19
N TYR A 120 -8.40 5.57 12.34
CA TYR A 120 -7.67 6.40 13.28
C TYR A 120 -7.59 7.85 12.79
N ASN A 121 -7.38 8.08 11.50
CA ASN A 121 -7.30 9.42 10.92
C ASN A 121 -8.66 10.13 10.99
N ASP A 122 -9.73 9.43 10.61
CA ASP A 122 -11.09 9.96 10.49
C ASP A 122 -12.01 9.35 11.57
N ASP A 123 -11.88 9.80 12.83
CA ASP A 123 -12.59 9.24 13.99
C ASP A 123 -14.10 9.57 14.03
N GLN A 124 -14.54 10.52 13.20
CA GLN A 124 -15.95 10.90 13.07
C GLN A 124 -16.72 10.02 12.07
N LEU A 125 -16.01 9.25 11.24
CA LEU A 125 -16.62 8.40 10.21
C LEU A 125 -16.66 6.95 10.69
N ASP A 126 -17.78 6.28 10.44
CA ASP A 126 -17.84 4.85 10.63
C ASP A 126 -17.05 4.11 9.53
N LYS A 127 -16.65 2.86 9.81
CA LYS A 127 -15.83 2.05 8.90
C LYS A 127 -16.50 1.80 7.55
N SER A 128 -17.84 1.72 7.50
CA SER A 128 -18.55 1.47 6.24
C SER A 128 -18.49 2.71 5.34
N THR A 129 -18.66 3.91 5.90
CA THR A 129 -18.49 5.17 5.17
C THR A 129 -17.06 5.32 4.64
N ILE A 130 -16.05 5.01 5.46
CA ILE A 130 -14.63 5.02 5.02
C ILE A 130 -14.42 4.10 3.81
N LEU A 131 -14.96 2.89 3.83
CA LEU A 131 -14.81 1.94 2.73
C LEU A 131 -15.51 2.41 1.45
N GLN A 132 -16.68 3.04 1.56
CA GLN A 132 -17.40 3.62 0.42
C GLN A 132 -16.61 4.76 -0.22
N LEU A 133 -16.02 5.65 0.58
CA LEU A 133 -15.17 6.74 0.10
C LEU A 133 -13.89 6.20 -0.56
N CYS A 134 -13.26 5.17 0.02
CA CYS A 134 -12.11 4.51 -0.59
C CYS A 134 -12.46 3.93 -1.97
N ALA A 135 -13.61 3.26 -2.09
CA ALA A 135 -14.03 2.60 -3.33
C ALA A 135 -14.13 3.53 -4.54
N VAL A 136 -14.32 4.84 -4.33
CA VAL A 136 -14.39 5.86 -5.38
C VAL A 136 -13.13 6.73 -5.50
N SER A 137 -12.10 6.44 -4.71
CA SER A 137 -10.88 7.27 -4.61
C SER A 137 -9.86 7.05 -5.74
N LEU A 138 -10.02 5.97 -6.53
CA LEU A 138 -9.13 5.69 -7.65
C LEU A 138 -9.27 6.76 -8.73
N PRO A 139 -8.14 7.27 -9.28
CA PRO A 139 -8.19 8.22 -10.37
C PRO A 139 -8.90 7.59 -11.57
N ARG A 140 -9.84 8.32 -12.16
CA ARG A 140 -10.48 7.91 -13.41
C ARG A 140 -9.45 8.05 -14.52
N THR A 141 -8.97 6.93 -15.06
CA THR A 141 -8.16 6.95 -16.28
C THR A 141 -9.08 7.32 -17.44
N ALA A 142 -8.75 8.38 -18.18
CA ALA A 142 -9.33 8.56 -19.52
C ALA A 142 -8.94 7.32 -20.35
N GLY A 143 -9.92 6.70 -21.00
CA GLY A 143 -9.67 5.56 -21.88
C GLY A 143 -8.59 5.92 -22.89
N SER A 144 -7.55 5.09 -22.95
CA SER A 144 -6.61 5.05 -24.08
C SER A 144 -7.29 4.45 -25.29
#